data_AF-A0A9P9MRG7-F1
#
_entry.id   AF-A0A9P9MRG7-F1
#
_cell.length_a   1.000
_cell.length_b   1.000
_cell.length_c   1.000
_cell.angle_alpha   90.00
_cell.angle_beta   90.00
_cell.angle_gamma   90.00
#
_symmetry.space_group_name_H-M   'P 1'
#
loop_
_entity.id
_entity.type
_entity.pdbx_description
1 polymer ?
#
loop_
_entity_poly.entity_id
_entity_poly.type
_entity_poly.pdbx_seq_one_letter_code
_entity_poly.pdbx_strand_id
1 'polypeptide(L)'
;MALKRINKELTDLGRDPPSSCSAGPIGDDLFHWQATIMGPSDSPYSGGVFFLAIHFPTDYPFKPPKVNFTTRIYHPNINSNGSICLDILRDQWSPALTISKVLLSICSMLTDPNPDDPLVPEIAHVYKTDRSRYESTAREWTRKYAI
;
A
#
# COMPACT_ATOMS: atom_id res chain seq x y z
N MET A 1 8.55 -17.06 16.98
CA MET A 1 9.53 -16.36 16.10
C MET A 1 8.89 -15.17 15.40
N ALA A 2 7.73 -15.34 14.76
CA ALA A 2 6.93 -14.27 14.14
C ALA A 2 6.66 -13.07 15.07
N LEU A 3 6.09 -13.30 16.25
CA LEU A 3 5.77 -12.22 17.20
C LEU A 3 6.99 -11.39 17.62
N LYS A 4 8.16 -12.03 17.80
CA LYS A 4 9.42 -11.34 18.11
C LYS A 4 9.87 -10.45 16.94
N ARG A 5 9.70 -10.93 15.70
CA ARG A 5 10.00 -10.17 14.49
C ARG A 5 9.05 -8.98 14.32
N ILE A 6 7.75 -9.18 14.50
CA ILE A 6 6.72 -8.14 14.43
C ILE A 6 6.99 -7.03 15.46
N ASN A 7 7.25 -7.38 16.72
CA ASN A 7 7.58 -6.40 17.77
C ASN A 7 8.86 -5.62 17.47
N LYS A 8 9.87 -6.28 16.88
CA LYS A 8 11.08 -5.60 16.43
C LYS A 8 10.76 -4.57 15.36
N GLU A 9 9.98 -4.92 14.34
CA GLU A 9 9.58 -3.98 13.30
C GLU A 9 8.71 -2.84 13.81
N LEU A 10 7.82 -3.10 14.79
CA LEU A 10 7.04 -2.05 15.44
C LEU A 10 7.95 -1.04 16.17
N THR A 11 8.93 -1.55 16.91
CA THR A 11 9.94 -0.70 17.57
C THR A 11 10.75 0.10 16.55
N ASP A 12 11.20 -0.55 15.47
CA ASP A 12 12.00 0.09 14.43
C ASP A 12 11.19 1.18 13.70
N LEU A 13 9.90 0.95 13.40
CA LEU A 13 8.98 1.95 12.84
C LEU A 13 8.74 3.13 13.78
N GLY A 14 8.62 2.89 15.09
CA GLY A 14 8.48 3.96 16.07
C GLY A 14 9.75 4.81 16.24
N ARG A 15 10.92 4.24 15.96
CA ARG A 15 12.21 4.94 16.03
C ARG A 15 12.52 5.75 14.77
N ASP A 16 12.19 5.20 13.60
CA ASP A 16 12.47 5.81 12.30
C ASP A 16 11.23 5.70 11.39
N PRO A 17 10.21 6.55 11.63
CA PRO A 17 8.97 6.48 10.89
C PRO A 17 9.15 6.98 9.44
N PRO A 18 8.54 6.32 8.43
CA PRO A 18 8.50 6.85 7.08
C PRO A 18 7.79 8.21 7.05
N SER A 19 8.29 9.16 6.26
CA SER A 19 7.77 10.53 6.23
C SER A 19 6.31 10.65 5.75
N SER A 20 5.85 9.74 4.89
CA SER A 20 4.51 9.77 4.29
C SER A 20 3.66 8.54 4.63
N CYS A 21 4.17 7.61 5.44
CA CYS A 21 3.49 6.34 5.68
C CYS A 21 3.62 5.99 7.19
N SER A 22 2.55 5.58 7.87
CA SER A 22 2.56 5.15 9.27
C SER A 22 1.87 3.79 9.42
N ALA A 23 2.21 3.00 10.45
CA ALA A 23 1.54 1.74 10.71
C ALA A 23 1.66 1.31 12.18
N GLY A 24 0.68 0.54 12.65
CA GLY A 24 0.69 -0.04 13.99
C GLY A 24 -0.44 -1.06 14.20
N PRO A 25 -0.39 -1.82 15.31
CA PRO A 25 -1.41 -2.82 15.63
C PRO A 25 -2.78 -2.20 15.91
N ILE A 26 -3.84 -2.93 15.58
CA ILE A 26 -5.21 -2.59 15.90
C ILE A 26 -5.59 -3.30 17.20
N GLY A 27 -5.73 -2.54 18.29
CA GLY A 27 -6.00 -3.11 19.61
C GLY A 27 -4.83 -3.96 20.11
N ASP A 28 -5.13 -5.11 20.70
CA ASP A 28 -4.13 -5.98 21.33
C ASP A 28 -3.54 -7.03 20.37
N ASP A 29 -4.09 -7.17 19.16
CA ASP A 29 -3.63 -8.17 18.20
C ASP A 29 -2.46 -7.65 17.35
N LEU A 30 -1.26 -8.08 17.72
CA LEU A 30 -0.03 -7.72 17.02
C LEU A 30 0.07 -8.30 15.59
N PHE A 31 -0.76 -9.25 15.19
CA PHE A 31 -0.80 -9.78 13.82
C PHE A 31 -1.73 -8.99 12.89
N HIS A 32 -2.49 -8.03 13.43
CA HIS A 32 -3.42 -7.19 12.68
C HIS A 32 -3.04 -5.73 12.83
N TRP A 33 -2.54 -5.14 11.76
CA TRP A 33 -2.12 -3.75 11.75
C TRP A 33 -2.99 -2.90 10.82
N GLN A 34 -3.10 -1.63 11.15
CA GLN A 34 -3.55 -0.59 10.25
C GLN A 34 -2.34 0.22 9.81
N ALA A 35 -2.30 0.58 8.53
CA ALA A 35 -1.37 1.55 8.00
C ALA A 35 -2.11 2.72 7.37
N THR A 36 -1.45 3.87 7.36
CA THR A 36 -1.90 5.09 6.70
C THR A 36 -0.83 5.52 5.71
N ILE A 37 -1.23 5.84 4.49
CA ILE A 37 -0.36 6.42 3.47
C ILE A 37 -0.93 7.78 3.08
N MET A 38 -0.08 8.81 3.19
CA MET A 38 -0.36 10.13 2.64
C MET A 38 -0.12 10.07 1.14
N GLY A 39 -1.09 10.52 0.35
CA GLY A 39 -0.97 10.57 -1.10
C GLY A 39 0.24 11.42 -1.52
N PRO A 40 1.15 10.90 -2.37
CA PRO A 40 2.35 11.64 -2.79
C PRO A 40 2.01 12.98 -3.44
N SER A 41 2.77 14.03 -3.12
CA SER A 41 2.47 15.41 -3.53
C SER A 41 2.52 15.63 -5.05
N ASP A 42 3.32 14.83 -5.75
CA ASP A 42 3.54 14.82 -7.20
C ASP A 42 2.59 13.86 -7.94
N SER A 43 1.61 13.30 -7.26
CA SER A 43 0.64 12.34 -7.81
C SER A 43 -0.79 12.90 -7.80
N PRO A 44 -1.74 12.33 -8.56
CA PRO A 44 -3.16 12.69 -8.45
C PRO A 44 -3.78 12.32 -7.08
N TYR A 45 -3.02 11.62 -6.22
CA TYR A 45 -3.42 11.25 -4.87
C TYR A 45 -3.06 12.30 -3.81
N SER A 46 -2.33 13.35 -4.20
CA SER A 46 -1.90 14.44 -3.32
C SER A 46 -3.04 14.98 -2.45
N GLY A 47 -2.77 15.12 -1.15
CA GLY A 47 -3.73 15.58 -0.14
C GLY A 47 -4.69 14.51 0.38
N GLY A 48 -4.72 13.32 -0.22
CA GLY A 48 -5.50 12.19 0.27
C GLY A 48 -4.80 11.40 1.39
N VAL A 49 -5.60 10.78 2.24
CA VAL A 49 -5.21 9.86 3.30
C VAL A 49 -5.79 8.48 2.99
N PHE A 50 -4.92 7.50 2.77
CA PHE A 50 -5.32 6.15 2.40
C PHE A 50 -5.04 5.19 3.54
N PHE A 51 -6.07 4.50 4.01
CA PHE A 51 -5.97 3.46 5.02
C PHE A 51 -5.76 2.09 4.37
N LEU A 52 -4.90 1.29 5.00
CA LEU A 52 -4.61 -0.09 4.62
C LEU A 52 -4.73 -1.00 5.84
N ALA A 53 -5.17 -2.23 5.61
CA ALA A 53 -5.13 -3.31 6.58
C ALA A 53 -3.97 -4.26 6.26
N ILE A 54 -3.22 -4.64 7.29
CA ILE A 54 -2.06 -5.52 7.20
C ILE A 54 -2.31 -6.72 8.12
N HIS A 55 -2.22 -7.92 7.56
CA HIS A 55 -2.37 -9.17 8.30
C HIS A 55 -1.10 -9.99 8.16
N PHE A 56 -0.41 -10.23 9.28
CA PHE A 56 0.78 -11.06 9.29
C PHE A 56 0.39 -12.55 9.33
N PRO A 57 1.04 -13.41 8.55
CA PRO A 57 0.85 -14.84 8.67
C PRO A 57 1.55 -15.38 9.93
N THR A 58 1.14 -16.55 10.40
CA THR A 58 1.71 -17.19 11.60
C THR A 58 3.18 -17.57 11.44
N ASP A 59 3.63 -17.77 10.20
CA ASP A 59 5.01 -18.09 9.82
C ASP A 59 5.81 -16.87 9.33
N TYR A 60 5.35 -15.65 9.59
CA TYR A 60 6.12 -14.43 9.33
C TYR A 60 7.52 -14.50 9.98
N PRO A 61 8.62 -14.11 9.30
CA PRO A 61 8.70 -13.45 7.99
C PRO A 61 8.91 -14.40 6.79
N PHE A 62 8.69 -15.71 6.94
CA PHE A 62 8.91 -16.65 5.83
C PHE A 62 7.82 -16.59 4.76
N LYS A 63 6.64 -16.06 5.10
CA LYS A 63 5.60 -15.65 4.15
C LYS A 63 5.33 -14.15 4.24
N PRO A 64 4.91 -13.52 3.12
CA PRO A 64 4.57 -12.10 3.11
C PRO A 64 3.33 -11.80 3.95
N PRO A 65 3.22 -10.58 4.49
CA PRO A 65 1.96 -10.10 5.07
C PRO A 65 0.93 -9.88 3.95
N LYS A 66 -0.35 -10.06 4.27
CA LYS A 66 -1.43 -9.63 3.38
C LYS A 66 -1.69 -8.15 3.62
N VAL A 67 -1.62 -7.35 2.56
CA VAL A 67 -1.84 -5.90 2.61
C VAL A 67 -2.95 -5.54 1.64
N ASN A 68 -3.95 -4.83 2.14
CA ASN A 68 -5.13 -4.41 1.37
C ASN A 68 -5.47 -2.95 1.67
N PHE A 69 -5.79 -2.17 0.65
CA PHE A 69 -6.43 -0.87 0.83
C PHE A 69 -7.83 -1.05 1.41
N THR A 70 -8.15 -0.31 2.46
CA THR A 70 -9.53 -0.18 2.95
C THR A 70 -10.19 1.09 2.41
N THR A 71 -9.38 2.08 2.05
CA THR A 71 -9.82 3.28 1.33
C THR A 71 -9.90 2.99 -0.17
N ARG A 72 -11.01 3.38 -0.81
CA ARG A 72 -11.18 3.22 -2.26
C ARG A 72 -10.20 4.12 -3.01
N ILE A 73 -9.58 3.59 -4.06
CA ILE A 73 -8.60 4.30 -4.88
C ILE A 73 -8.75 3.91 -6.35
N TYR A 74 -8.53 4.87 -7.25
CA TYR A 74 -8.55 4.64 -8.70
C TYR A 74 -7.13 4.42 -9.19
N HIS A 75 -6.67 3.17 -9.28
CA HIS A 75 -5.28 2.83 -9.60
C HIS A 75 -5.20 1.53 -10.42
N PRO A 76 -4.31 1.42 -11.43
CA PRO A 76 -4.27 0.22 -12.29
C PRO A 76 -3.81 -1.05 -11.57
N ASN A 77 -2.97 -0.95 -10.53
CA ASN A 77 -2.49 -2.09 -9.73
C ASN A 77 -3.29 -2.35 -8.45
N ILE A 78 -4.41 -1.64 -8.21
CA ILE A 78 -5.25 -1.83 -7.02
C ILE A 78 -6.70 -2.00 -7.47
N ASN A 79 -7.35 -3.10 -7.09
CA ASN A 79 -8.73 -3.36 -7.48
C ASN A 79 -9.75 -2.76 -6.48
N SER A 80 -11.04 -2.88 -6.81
CA SER A 80 -12.14 -2.37 -5.98
C SER A 80 -12.24 -3.02 -4.58
N ASN A 81 -11.66 -4.21 -4.40
CA ASN A 81 -11.56 -4.89 -3.11
C ASN A 81 -10.30 -4.47 -2.32
N GLY A 82 -9.50 -3.54 -2.87
CA GLY A 82 -8.28 -3.03 -2.25
C GLY A 82 -7.09 -3.98 -2.34
N SER A 83 -7.18 -5.08 -3.09
CA SER A 83 -6.03 -5.96 -3.32
C SER A 83 -4.98 -5.25 -4.15
N ILE A 84 -3.72 -5.48 -3.81
CA ILE A 84 -2.56 -4.84 -4.45
C ILE A 84 -1.85 -5.85 -5.35
N CYS A 85 -1.49 -5.45 -6.56
CA CYS A 85 -0.53 -6.18 -7.40
C CYS A 85 0.86 -5.58 -7.20
N LEU A 86 1.62 -6.17 -6.27
CA LEU A 86 3.01 -5.82 -6.00
C LEU A 86 3.79 -7.12 -5.80
N ASP A 87 4.85 -7.30 -6.57
CA ASP A 87 5.69 -8.50 -6.64
C ASP A 87 6.31 -8.89 -5.29
N ILE A 88 6.74 -7.90 -4.50
CA ILE A 88 7.30 -8.14 -3.16
C ILE A 88 6.26 -8.66 -2.17
N LEU A 89 4.96 -8.57 -2.45
CA LEU A 89 3.89 -9.20 -1.66
C LEU A 89 3.55 -10.62 -2.16
N ARG A 90 4.27 -11.11 -3.16
CA ARG A 90 4.03 -12.41 -3.82
C ARG A 90 5.33 -13.20 -3.94
N ASP A 91 5.87 -13.33 -5.15
CA ASP A 91 7.01 -14.17 -5.51
C ASP A 91 8.36 -13.53 -5.19
N GLN A 92 8.44 -12.20 -5.13
CA GLN A 92 9.66 -11.48 -4.75
C GLN A 92 9.75 -11.19 -3.25
N TRP A 93 8.86 -11.79 -2.44
CA TRP A 93 8.96 -11.65 -0.99
C TRP A 93 10.26 -12.28 -0.47
N SER A 94 11.00 -11.51 0.31
CA SER A 94 12.16 -11.98 1.05
C SER A 94 11.96 -11.74 2.55
N PRO A 95 12.34 -12.69 3.43
CA PRO A 95 12.33 -12.48 4.88
C PRO A 95 13.16 -11.27 5.35
N ALA A 96 14.02 -10.70 4.50
CA ALA A 96 14.78 -9.48 4.76
C ALA A 96 13.99 -8.17 4.51
N LEU A 97 12.81 -8.26 3.89
CA LEU A 97 11.88 -7.13 3.73
C LEU A 97 11.13 -6.88 5.03
N THR A 98 10.80 -5.62 5.28
CA THR A 98 10.06 -5.13 6.45
C THR A 98 8.79 -4.42 6.01
N ILE A 99 7.84 -4.20 6.93
CA ILE A 99 6.63 -3.42 6.68
C ILE A 99 6.97 -2.00 6.24
N SER A 100 7.99 -1.37 6.82
CA SER A 100 8.46 -0.05 6.37
C SER A 100 8.81 -0.07 4.87
N LYS A 101 9.59 -1.07 4.42
CA LYS A 101 9.93 -1.23 3.00
C LYS A 101 8.71 -1.51 2.13
N VAL A 102 7.78 -2.35 2.60
CA VAL A 102 6.52 -2.62 1.88
C VAL A 102 5.71 -1.35 1.69
N LEU A 103 5.54 -0.54 2.74
CA LEU A 103 4.81 0.72 2.67
C LEU A 103 5.50 1.71 1.74
N LEU A 104 6.83 1.82 1.80
CA LEU A 104 7.59 2.65 0.87
C LEU A 104 7.42 2.21 -0.59
N SER A 105 7.42 0.90 -0.86
CA SER A 105 7.15 0.37 -2.21
C SER A 105 5.74 0.68 -2.69
N ILE A 106 4.73 0.61 -1.80
CA ILE A 106 3.35 1.03 -2.14
C ILE A 106 3.30 2.54 -2.38
N CYS A 107 3.92 3.35 -1.52
CA CYS A 107 4.02 4.80 -1.64
C CYS A 107 4.70 5.16 -3.00
N SER A 108 5.74 4.42 -3.44
CA SER A 108 6.37 4.57 -4.76
C SER A 108 5.45 4.15 -5.92
N MET A 109 4.70 3.06 -5.78
CA MET A 109 3.76 2.58 -6.81
C MET A 109 2.63 3.59 -7.06
N LEU A 110 2.21 4.34 -6.04
CA LEU A 110 1.22 5.42 -6.22
C LEU A 110 1.75 6.57 -7.09
N THR A 111 3.05 6.85 -7.04
CA THR A 111 3.68 7.86 -7.90
C THR A 111 3.92 7.31 -9.31
N ASP A 112 4.42 6.07 -9.42
CA ASP A 112 4.69 5.40 -10.69
C ASP A 112 3.97 4.04 -10.81
N PRO A 113 2.70 4.04 -11.27
CA PRO A 113 1.94 2.83 -11.49
C PRO A 113 2.57 1.92 -12.57
N ASN A 114 2.39 0.60 -12.45
CA ASN A 114 2.86 -0.37 -13.43
C ASN A 114 1.70 -0.82 -14.37
N PRO A 115 1.53 -0.22 -15.56
CA PRO A 115 0.44 -0.58 -16.46
C PRO A 115 0.70 -1.86 -17.28
N ASP A 116 1.88 -2.48 -17.16
CA ASP A 116 2.23 -3.72 -17.88
C ASP A 116 1.85 -4.99 -17.09
N ASP A 117 1.73 -4.88 -15.76
CA ASP A 117 1.11 -5.89 -14.89
C ASP A 117 -0.08 -5.33 -14.10
N PRO A 118 -1.19 -4.96 -14.78
CA PRO A 118 -2.32 -4.30 -14.13
C PRO A 118 -3.25 -5.30 -13.45
N LEU A 119 -3.77 -4.90 -12.29
CA LEU A 119 -4.88 -5.62 -11.65
C LEU A 119 -6.25 -5.18 -12.22
N VAL A 120 -6.31 -3.97 -12.77
CA VAL A 120 -7.50 -3.39 -13.41
C VAL A 120 -7.12 -2.94 -14.83
N PRO A 121 -7.27 -3.82 -15.84
CA PRO A 121 -6.83 -3.55 -17.21
C PRO A 121 -7.45 -2.29 -17.83
N GLU A 122 -8.70 -1.97 -17.46
CA GLU A 122 -9.40 -0.78 -17.95
C GLU A 122 -8.72 0.52 -17.48
N ILE A 123 -8.34 0.59 -16.20
CA ILE A 123 -7.62 1.75 -15.65
C ILE A 123 -6.24 1.86 -16.28
N ALA A 124 -5.55 0.72 -16.47
CA ALA A 124 -4.24 0.68 -17.10
C ALA A 124 -4.28 1.12 -18.57
N HIS A 125 -5.34 0.76 -19.30
CA HIS A 125 -5.57 1.25 -20.65
C HIS A 125 -5.71 2.77 -20.66
N VAL A 126 -6.57 3.34 -19.81
CA VAL A 126 -6.72 4.80 -19.70
C VAL A 126 -5.40 5.47 -19.30
N TYR A 127 -4.65 4.90 -18.36
CA TYR A 127 -3.33 5.41 -17.95
C TYR A 127 -2.32 5.49 -19.10
N LYS A 128 -2.38 4.51 -20.03
CA LYS A 128 -1.53 4.40 -21.22
C LYS A 128 -1.99 5.30 -22.37
N THR A 129 -3.30 5.44 -22.60
CA THR A 129 -3.84 6.14 -23.78
C THR A 129 -4.27 7.58 -23.51
N ASP A 130 -4.66 7.91 -22.28
CA ASP A 130 -5.19 9.22 -21.90
C ASP A 130 -4.81 9.56 -20.45
N ARG A 131 -3.57 10.01 -20.27
CA ARG A 131 -3.03 10.37 -18.96
C ARG A 131 -3.83 11.46 -18.26
N SER A 132 -4.33 12.45 -19.02
CA SER A 132 -5.11 13.56 -18.48
C SER A 132 -6.42 13.06 -17.84
N ARG A 133 -7.14 12.18 -18.53
CA ARG A 133 -8.36 11.56 -17.99
C ARG A 133 -8.08 10.69 -16.78
N TYR A 134 -7.01 9.89 -16.81
CA TYR A 134 -6.58 9.11 -15.65
C TYR A 134 -6.37 10.01 -14.44
N GLU A 135 -5.56 11.06 -14.57
CA GLU A 135 -5.26 11.95 -13.45
C GLU A 135 -6.48 12.71 -12.95
N SER A 136 -7.35 13.18 -13.84
CA SER A 136 -8.61 13.84 -13.47
C SER A 136 -9.49 12.92 -12.63
N THR A 137 -9.68 11.69 -13.08
CA THR A 137 -10.49 10.68 -12.39
C THR A 137 -9.87 10.27 -11.05
N ALA A 138 -8.56 10.06 -11.01
CA ALA A 138 -7.83 9.75 -9.78
C ALA A 138 -7.95 10.88 -8.75
N ARG A 139 -7.81 12.15 -9.15
CA ARG A 139 -8.02 13.31 -8.27
C ARG A 139 -9.45 13.39 -7.74
N GLU A 140 -10.45 13.10 -8.59
CA GLU A 140 -11.85 13.05 -8.15
C GLU A 140 -12.08 11.97 -7.09
N TRP A 141 -11.53 10.77 -7.31
CA TRP A 141 -11.61 9.67 -6.35
C TRP A 141 -10.90 10.01 -5.03
N THR A 142 -9.71 10.62 -5.09
CA THR A 142 -8.99 11.09 -3.91
C THR A 142 -9.88 12.03 -3.10
N ARG A 143 -10.50 13.03 -3.73
CA ARG A 143 -11.40 13.98 -3.03
C ARG A 143 -12.64 13.33 -2.44
N LYS A 144 -13.14 12.27 -3.07
CA LYS A 144 -14.40 11.63 -2.67
C LYS A 144 -14.23 10.62 -1.54
N TYR A 145 -13.08 9.93 -1.49
CA TYR A 145 -12.90 8.78 -0.62
C TYR A 145 -11.73 8.89 0.36
N ALA A 146 -10.80 9.82 0.14
CA ALA A 146 -9.55 9.92 0.89
C ALA A 146 -9.33 11.30 1.53
N ILE A 147 -10.32 12.20 1.50
CA ILE A 147 -10.29 13.50 2.19
C ILE A 147 -11.41 13.54 3.24
#